data_AF-C9MWG8-F1
#
_entry.id   AF-C9MWG8-F1
#
_cell.length_a   1.000
_cell.length_b   1.000
_cell.length_c   1.000
_cell.angle_alpha   90.00
_cell.angle_beta   90.00
_cell.angle_gamma   90.00
#
_symmetry.space_group_name_H-M   'P 1'
#
loop_
_entity.id
_entity.type
_entity.pdbx_description
1 polymer ?
#
loop_
_entity_poly.entity_id
_entity_poly.type
_entity_poly.pdbx_seq_one_letter_code
_entity_poly.pdbx_strand_id
1 'polypeptide(L)' 'MKNINLHVDRGEVVSLIGPSGSGKSTILRCIVDLESITSGEVLIEGNNLADKNVDKK' A
#
# COMPACT_ATOMS: atom_id res chain seq x y z
N MET A 1 4.06 6.54 -10.28
CA MET A 1 2.91 7.12 -9.56
C MET A 1 3.42 8.27 -8.72
N LYS A 2 2.61 9.30 -8.42
CA LYS A 2 3.04 10.45 -7.61
C LYS A 2 1.92 10.84 -6.67
N ASN A 3 2.24 11.07 -5.40
CA ASN A 3 1.36 11.61 -4.36
C ASN A 3 0.00 10.87 -4.22
N ILE A 4 0.05 9.57 -3.95
CA ILE A 4 -1.15 8.76 -3.68
C ILE A 4 -1.42 8.80 -2.17
N ASN A 5 -2.64 9.17 -1.78
CA ASN A 5 -3.12 9.11 -0.40
C ASN A 5 -4.36 8.22 -0.39
N LEU A 6 -4.29 7.13 0.37
CA LEU A 6 -5.38 6.15 0.50
C LEU A 6 -5.47 5.73 1.97
N HIS A 7 -6.68 5.74 2.51
CA HIS A 7 -7.01 5.21 3.82
C HIS A 7 -8.16 4.24 3.66
N VAL A 8 -8.10 3.11 4.37
CA VAL A 8 -9.13 2.08 4.37
C VAL A 8 -9.39 1.67 5.80
N ASP A 9 -10.63 1.84 6.24
CA ASP A 9 -11.06 1.51 7.59
C ASP A 9 -11.34 0.01 7.75
N ARG A 10 -11.27 -0.47 8.99
CA ARG A 10 -11.57 -1.87 9.32
C ARG A 10 -13.03 -2.19 8.94
N GLY A 11 -13.18 -3.19 8.08
CA GLY A 11 -14.50 -3.65 7.60
C GLY A 11 -14.93 -3.04 6.27
N GLU A 12 -14.16 -2.11 5.69
CA GLU A 12 -14.42 -1.61 4.36
C GLU A 12 -14.02 -2.62 3.27
N VAL A 13 -14.82 -2.65 2.20
CA VAL A 13 -14.50 -3.37 0.97
C VAL A 13 -14.28 -2.33 -0.12
N VAL A 14 -13.03 -2.19 -0.56
CA VAL A 14 -12.61 -1.18 -1.53
C VAL A 14 -12.18 -1.85 -2.84
N SER A 15 -12.51 -1.23 -3.97
CA SER A 15 -12.04 -1.65 -5.29
C SER A 15 -11.18 -0.57 -5.93
N LEU A 16 -10.05 -0.97 -6.53
CA LEU A 16 -9.13 -0.08 -7.23
C LEU A 16 -9.32 -0.18 -8.74
N ILE A 17 -9.88 0.85 -9.36
CA ILE A 17 -10.29 0.85 -10.77
C ILE A 17 -9.49 1.88 -11.59
N GLY A 18 -9.22 1.57 -12.86
CA GLY A 18 -8.55 2.48 -13.78
C GLY A 18 -7.95 1.77 -15.01
N PRO A 19 -7.52 2.53 -16.03
CA PRO A 19 -6.96 1.98 -17.28
C PRO A 19 -5.76 1.05 -17.07
N SER A 20 -5.47 0.18 -18.04
CA SER A 20 -4.24 -0.62 -18.00
C SER A 20 -3.01 0.31 -17.90
N GLY A 21 -2.01 -0.09 -17.10
CA GLY A 21 -0.81 0.71 -16.87
C GLY A 21 -0.94 1.86 -15.85
N SER A 22 -2.12 2.12 -15.27
CA SER A 22 -2.31 3.20 -14.29
C SER A 22 -1.62 2.99 -12.93
N GLY A 23 -1.05 1.81 -12.69
CA GLY A 23 -0.31 1.49 -11.45
C GLY A 23 -1.09 0.70 -10.40
N LYS A 24 -2.31 0.23 -10.68
CA LYS A 24 -3.16 -0.53 -9.72
C LYS A 24 -2.43 -1.71 -9.08
N SER A 25 -1.86 -2.59 -9.91
CA SER A 25 -1.14 -3.78 -9.42
C SER A 25 0.13 -3.40 -8.67
N THR A 26 0.78 -2.29 -9.04
CA THR A 26 1.93 -1.76 -8.31
C THR A 26 1.53 -1.30 -6.91
N ILE A 27 0.42 -0.56 -6.76
CA ILE A 27 -0.11 -0.17 -5.44
C ILE A 27 -0.39 -1.41 -4.59
N LEU A 28 -1.10 -2.40 -5.15
CA LEU A 28 -1.43 -3.63 -4.42
C LEU A 28 -0.16 -4.38 -3.98
N ARG A 29 0.87 -4.47 -4.83
CA ARG A 29 2.15 -5.09 -4.46
C ARG A 29 2.88 -4.33 -3.36
N CYS A 30 2.84 -3.00 -3.36
CA CYS A 30 3.41 -2.20 -2.27
C CYS A 30 2.69 -2.43 -0.94
N ILE A 31 1.37 -2.58 -0.96
CA ILE A 31 0.56 -2.85 0.25
C ILE A 31 0.92 -4.21 0.87
N VAL A 32 1.22 -5.22 0.04
CA VAL A 32 1.61 -6.56 0.51
C VAL A 32 3.13 -6.77 0.59
N ASP A 33 3.91 -5.69 0.60
CA ASP A 33 5.39 -5.69 0.69
C ASP A 33 6.12 -6.52 -0.38
N LEU A 34 5.51 -6.72 -1.55
CA LEU A 34 6.15 -7.36 -2.70
C LEU A 34 6.92 -6.38 -3.59
N GLU A 35 6.74 -5.08 -3.37
CA GLU A 35 7.41 -4.01 -4.10
C GLU A 35 7.65 -2.81 -3.19
N SER A 36 8.90 -2.35 -3.07
CA SER A 36 9.24 -1.24 -2.18
C SER A 36 8.78 0.11 -2.73
N ILE A 37 8.25 0.98 -1.86
CA ILE A 37 7.93 2.37 -2.20
C ILE A 37 9.20 3.22 -2.37
N THR A 38 9.16 4.20 -3.26
CA THR A 38 10.28 5.14 -3.46
C THR A 38 10.29 6.29 -2.44
N SER A 39 9.13 6.67 -1.92
CA SER A 39 8.95 7.77 -0.96
C SER A 39 7.61 7.67 -0.24
N GLY A 40 7.52 8.24 0.96
CA GLY A 40 6.30 8.22 1.79
C GLY A 40 6.29 7.01 2.73
N GLU A 41 5.09 6.57 3.11
CA GLU A 41 4.92 5.45 4.04
C GLU A 41 3.68 4.62 3.70
N VAL A 42 3.71 3.35 4.10
CA VAL A 42 2.57 2.43 4.07
C VAL A 42 2.40 1.88 5.47
N LEU A 43 1.21 2.08 6.04
CA LEU A 43 0.88 1.63 7.39
C LEU A 43 -0.19 0.53 7.32
N ILE A 44 0.07 -0.59 7.99
CA ILE A 44 -0.90 -1.68 8.18
C ILE A 44 -1.16 -1.80 9.68
N GLU A 45 -2.42 -1.58 10.07
CA GLU A 45 -2.83 -1.56 11.50
C GLU A 45 -1.96 -0.62 12.35
N GLY A 46 -1.55 0.52 11.77
CA GLY A 46 -0.68 1.51 12.42
C GLY A 46 0.81 1.19 12.38
N ASN A 47 1.22 0.02 11.87
CA ASN A 47 2.62 -0.36 11.75
C ASN A 47 3.18 0.02 10.38
N ASN A 48 4.32 0.71 10.35
CA ASN A 48 4.99 1.07 9.10
C ASN A 48 5.71 -0.15 8.51
N LEU A 49 5.41 -0.51 7.27
CA LEU A 49 6.01 -1.68 6.60
C LEU A 49 7.52 -1.56 6.36
N ALA A 50 8.08 -0.34 6.37
CA ALA A 50 9.51 -0.11 6.23
C ALA A 50 10.29 -0.29 7.55
N ASP A 51 9.59 -0.38 8.68
CA ASP A 51 10.24 -0.61 9.98
C ASP A 51 10.74 -2.06 10.07
N LYS A 52 12.02 -2.21 10.42
CA LYS A 52 12.70 -3.51 10.54
C LYS A 52 12.33 -4.25 11.83
N ASN A 53 11.68 -3.56 12.77
CA ASN A 53 11.27 -4.13 14.06
C ASN A 53 9.83 -4.66 14.06
N VAL A 54 9.10 -4.51 12.95
CA VAL A 54 7.73 -5.02 12.81
C VAL A 54 7.81 -6.47 12.31
N ASP A 55 7.21 -7.39 13.05
CA ASP A 55 7.07 -8.79 12.63
C ASP A 55 6.14 -8.88 11.42
N LYS A 56 6.74 -9.09 10.24
CA LYS A 56 6.05 -9.34 8.98
C LYS A 56 5.66 -10.81 8.90
N LYS A 57 4.65 -11.21 9.66
CA LYS A 57 4.16 -12.59 9.71
C LYS A 57 3.21 -12.91 8.56
#